data_AF-A0A7C9U141-F1
#
_entry.id   AF-A0A7C9U141-F1
#
_cell.length_a   1.000
_cell.length_b   1.000
_cell.length_c   1.000
_cell.angle_alpha   90.00
_cell.angle_beta   90.00
_cell.angle_gamma   90.00
#
_symmetry.space_group_name_H-M   'P 1'
#
loop_
_entity.id
_entity.type
_entity.pdbx_description
1 polymer ?
#
loop_
_entity_poly.entity_id
_entity_poly.type
_entity_poly.pdbx_seq_one_letter_code
_entity_poly.pdbx_strand_id
1 'polypeptide(L)' 'MTNRSRSLDDLVINTYRNPHNRSLTRRETFVLGWFINNTKGRTYEDMAKDCKLSIEQCKNAVRDLMDIDLLRWG' A
#
# COMPACT_ATOMS: atom_id res chain seq x y z
N MET A 1 -15.56 21.62 0.92
CA MET A 1 -15.32 20.18 0.72
C MET A 1 -13.82 19.96 0.57
N THR A 2 -13.10 19.75 1.67
CA THR A 2 -11.64 19.53 1.63
C THR A 2 -11.36 18.07 1.34
N ASN A 3 -10.81 17.79 0.15
CA ASN A 3 -10.11 16.56 -0.17
C ASN A 3 -8.99 16.38 0.86
N ARG A 4 -9.24 15.60 1.90
CA ARG A 4 -8.19 15.19 2.83
C ARG A 4 -7.34 14.17 2.09
N SER A 5 -6.23 14.63 1.52
CA SER A 5 -5.05 13.79 1.34
C SER A 5 -4.88 13.01 2.64
N ARG A 6 -5.10 11.69 2.63
CA ARG A 6 -4.79 10.83 3.77
C ARG A 6 -3.33 11.09 4.07
N SER A 7 -3.05 11.83 5.15
CA SER A 7 -1.67 12.16 5.48
C SER A 7 -0.95 10.87 5.83
N LEU A 8 0.36 10.85 5.64
CA LEU A 8 1.20 9.72 6.04
C LEU A 8 0.94 9.30 7.50
N ASP A 9 0.46 10.22 8.34
CA ASP A 9 0.08 9.98 9.74
C ASP A 9 -1.13 9.05 9.88
N ASP A 10 -2.18 9.20 9.05
CA ASP A 10 -3.32 8.26 9.04
C ASP A 10 -2.87 6.84 8.67
N LEU A 11 -1.85 6.74 7.82
CA LEU A 11 -1.26 5.47 7.45
C LEU A 11 -0.46 4.88 8.63
N VAL A 12 0.42 5.66 9.25
CA VAL A 12 1.24 5.23 10.39
C VAL A 12 0.37 4.83 11.59
N ILE A 13 -0.68 5.59 11.89
CA ILE A 13 -1.61 5.29 12.99
C ILE A 13 -2.37 3.99 12.72
N ASN A 14 -2.78 3.71 11.47
CA ASN A 14 -3.41 2.44 11.12
C ASN A 14 -2.43 1.27 11.08
N THR A 15 -1.17 1.49 10.71
CA THR A 15 -0.13 0.44 10.79
C THR A 15 0.15 0.02 12.24
N TYR A 16 0.15 0.98 13.18
CA TYR A 16 0.35 0.69 14.62
C TYR A 16 -0.92 0.17 15.32
N ARG A 17 -2.12 0.47 14.81
CA ARG A 17 -3.40 -0.09 15.29
C ARG A 17 -3.83 -1.35 14.54
N ASN A 18 -2.98 -1.90 13.67
CA ASN A 18 -3.31 -3.12 12.97
C ASN A 18 -3.38 -4.28 13.98
N PRO A 19 -4.54 -4.95 14.14
CA PRO A 19 -4.69 -6.06 15.08
C PRO A 19 -3.78 -7.25 14.78
N HIS A 20 -3.12 -7.29 13.61
CA HIS A 20 -2.26 -8.40 13.20
C HIS A 20 -0.83 -8.37 13.73
N ASN A 21 -0.42 -7.34 14.49
CA ASN A 21 0.85 -7.32 15.26
C ASN A 21 2.10 -7.78 14.46
N ARG A 22 2.07 -7.66 13.13
CA ARG A 22 3.16 -8.08 12.24
C ARG A 22 3.76 -6.87 11.56
N SER A 23 5.08 -6.82 11.57
CA SER A 23 5.83 -5.82 10.82
C SER A 23 5.58 -6.02 9.33
N LEU A 24 5.35 -4.91 8.61
CA LEU A 24 5.32 -4.94 7.15
C LEU A 24 6.69 -5.38 6.62
N THR A 25 6.67 -6.28 5.65
CA THR A 25 7.85 -6.63 4.88
C THR A 25 8.30 -5.43 4.06
N ARG A 26 9.59 -5.39 3.69
CA ARG A 26 10.14 -4.34 2.82
C ARG A 26 9.32 -4.17 1.53
N ARG A 27 8.81 -5.27 0.98
CA ARG A 27 7.97 -5.31 -0.22
C ARG A 27 6.63 -4.61 0.01
N GLU A 28 5.92 -4.98 1.07
CA GLU A 28 4.63 -4.37 1.43
C GLU A 28 4.79 -2.88 1.71
N THR A 29 5.87 -2.47 2.40
CA THR A 29 6.16 -1.05 2.64
C THR A 29 6.34 -0.26 1.35
N PHE A 30 7.08 -0.79 0.37
CA PHE A 30 7.26 -0.11 -0.92
C PHE A 30 5.95 -0.02 -1.71
N VAL A 31 5.19 -1.12 -1.77
CA VAL A 31 3.89 -1.16 -2.46
C VAL A 31 2.89 -0.20 -1.82
N LEU A 32 2.82 -0.19 -0.49
CA LEU A 32 1.95 0.72 0.25
C LEU A 32 2.34 2.19 0.02
N GLY A 33 3.65 2.49 0.10
CA GLY A 33 4.19 3.82 -0.18
C GLY A 33 3.89 4.29 -1.61
N TRP A 34 4.06 3.41 -2.59
CA TRP A 34 3.71 3.71 -3.98
C TRP A 34 2.21 4.00 -4.15
N PHE A 35 1.35 3.21 -3.50
CA PHE A 35 -0.11 3.33 -3.59
C PHE A 35 -0.64 4.66 -3.02
N ILE A 36 -0.01 5.16 -1.95
CA ILE A 36 -0.37 6.45 -1.33
C ILE A 36 -0.01 7.61 -2.26
N ASN A 37 1.16 7.54 -2.89
CA ASN A 37 1.69 8.61 -3.73
C ASN A 37 1.04 8.65 -5.13
N ASN A 38 0.46 7.54 -5.59
CA ASN A 38 -0.14 7.44 -6.92
C ASN A 38 -1.65 7.22 -6.83
N THR A 39 -2.42 8.30 -6.99
CA THR A 39 -3.89 8.29 -6.81
C THR A 39 -4.69 8.09 -8.10
N LYS A 40 -4.05 8.13 -9.28
CA LYS A 40 -4.71 7.96 -10.60
C LYS A 40 -3.90 7.04 -11.50
N GLY A 41 -4.58 6.23 -12.31
CA GLY A 41 -3.93 5.38 -13.32
C GLY A 41 -3.09 4.25 -12.75
N ARG A 42 -3.52 3.61 -11.65
CA ARG A 42 -2.75 2.56 -10.99
C ARG A 42 -2.84 1.25 -11.76
N THR A 43 -1.76 0.86 -12.42
CA THR A 43 -1.58 -0.49 -12.97
C THR A 43 -0.58 -1.28 -12.15
N TYR A 44 -0.62 -2.61 -12.23
CA TYR A 44 0.41 -3.43 -11.57
C TYR A 44 1.75 -3.31 -12.29
N GLU A 45 1.75 -3.01 -13.58
CA GLU A 45 2.92 -2.78 -14.42
C GLU A 45 3.71 -1.56 -13.94
N ASP A 46 3.03 -0.44 -13.71
CA ASP A 46 3.66 0.79 -13.22
C ASP A 46 4.22 0.59 -11.81
N MET A 47 3.45 -0.07 -10.93
CA MET A 47 3.90 -0.39 -9.58
C MET A 47 5.12 -1.31 -9.59
N ALA A 48 5.13 -2.33 -10.43
CA ALA A 48 6.24 -3.27 -10.56
C ALA A 48 7.53 -2.56 -10.98
N LYS A 49 7.41 -1.64 -11.95
CA LYS A 49 8.54 -0.82 -12.42
C LYS A 49 9.09 0.09 -11.33
N ASP A 50 8.21 0.83 -10.65
CA ASP A 50 8.62 1.82 -9.66
C ASP A 50 9.13 1.17 -8.36
N CYS A 51 8.49 0.08 -7.93
CA CYS A 51 8.91 -0.68 -6.75
C CYS A 51 10.09 -1.62 -7.03
N LYS A 52 10.48 -1.80 -8.30
CA LYS A 52 11.48 -2.78 -8.75
C LYS A 52 11.15 -4.21 -8.28
N LEU A 53 9.89 -4.59 -8.43
CA LEU A 53 9.33 -5.89 -8.07
C LEU A 53 8.75 -6.56 -9.31
N SER A 54 8.51 -7.87 -9.25
CA SER A 54 7.68 -8.51 -10.27
C SER A 54 6.20 -8.15 -10.08
N ILE A 55 5.41 -8.21 -11.16
CA ILE A 55 3.95 -8.00 -11.10
C ILE A 55 3.31 -8.94 -10.07
N GLU A 56 3.72 -10.21 -10.03
CA GLU A 56 3.21 -11.18 -9.05
C GLU A 56 3.59 -10.83 -7.61
N GLN A 57 4.79 -10.29 -7.38
CA GLN A 57 5.18 -9.79 -6.06
C GLN A 57 4.34 -8.59 -5.64
N CYS A 58 4.03 -7.68 -6.56
CA CYS A 58 3.13 -6.55 -6.34
C CYS A 58 1.71 -6.99 -6.01
N LYS A 59 1.14 -7.92 -6.79
CA LYS A 59 -0.20 -8.49 -6.52
C LYS A 59 -0.29 -9.13 -5.14
N ASN A 60 0.69 -9.97 -4.80
CA ASN A 60 0.74 -10.62 -3.49
C ASN A 60 0.82 -9.59 -2.36
N ALA A 61 1.70 -8.58 -2.48
CA ALA A 61 1.81 -7.53 -1.47
C ALA A 61 0.52 -6.70 -1.35
N VAL A 62 -0.15 -6.37 -2.46
CA VAL A 62 -1.45 -5.68 -2.44
C VAL A 62 -2.49 -6.53 -1.71
N ARG A 63 -2.59 -7.82 -2.01
CA ARG A 63 -3.49 -8.74 -1.33
C ARG A 63 -3.18 -8.81 0.18
N ASP A 64 -1.91 -9.02 0.53
CA ASP A 64 -1.47 -9.13 1.92
C ASP A 64 -1.73 -7.82 2.71
N LEU A 65 -1.72 -6.66 2.05
CA LEU A 65 -2.06 -5.35 2.63
C LEU A 65 -3.58 -5.10 2.73
N MET A 66 -4.37 -5.65 1.80
CA MET A 66 -5.83 -5.61 1.84
C MET A 66 -6.37 -6.54 2.94
N ASP A 67 -5.77 -7.72 3.12
CA ASP A 67 -6.16 -8.71 4.13
C ASP A 67 -6.02 -8.15 5.56
N ILE A 68 -5.15 -7.16 5.76
CA ILE A 68 -4.93 -6.48 7.04
C ILE A 68 -5.54 -5.07 7.07
N ASP A 69 -6.45 -4.75 6.14
CA ASP A 69 -7.19 -3.49 6.05
C ASP A 69 -6.34 -2.20 5.88
N LEU A 70 -5.07 -2.31 5.50
CA LEU A 70 -4.20 -1.15 5.26
C LEU A 70 -4.34 -0.55 3.85
N LEU A 71 -4.91 -1.31 2.93
CA LEU A 71 -5.13 -0.89 1.55
C LEU A 71 -6.51 -1.29 1.06
N ARG A 72 -7.13 -0.47 0.21
CA ARG A 72 -8.34 -0.83 -0.54
C ARG A 72 -8.08 -0.62 -2.02
N TRP A 73 -8.06 -1.70 -2.77
CA TRP A 73 -7.97 -1.69 -4.24
C TRP A 73 -9.39 -1.83 -4.79
N GLY A 74 -9.78 -0.96 -5.72
CA GLY A 74 -11.12 -0.90 -6.33
C GLY A 74 -11.04 -1.09 -7.83
#